data_AF-A0A139NP75-F1
#
_entry.id   AF-A0A139NP75-F1
#
_cell.length_a   1.000
_cell.length_b   1.000
_cell.length_c   1.000
_cell.angle_alpha   90.00
_cell.angle_beta   90.00
_cell.angle_gamma   90.00
#
_symmetry.space_group_name_H-M   'P 1'
#
loop_
_entity.id
_entity.type
_entity.pdbx_description
1 polymer ?
#
loop_
_entity_poly.entity_id
_entity_poly.type
_entity_poly.pdbx_seq_one_letter_code
_entity_poly.pdbx_strand_id
1 'polypeptide(L)'
;MANQTLEKMQEIEAAADKVLAGYETDIEQLRRQADEQISQMGQAYDQETQRLAAELEESSQKQLAALRQDVLITVRQNEAAVEAALNDKKAALVQSIIDKVVDEYGH
;
A
#
# COMPACT_ATOMS: atom_id res chain seq x y z
N MET A 1 -8.73 78.75 7.85
CA MET A 1 -9.67 77.63 7.67
C MET A 1 -9.20 76.66 6.60
N ALA A 2 -8.97 77.07 5.34
CA ALA A 2 -8.59 76.15 4.26
C ALA A 2 -7.29 75.33 4.51
N ASN A 3 -6.24 75.92 5.10
CA ASN A 3 -4.99 75.18 5.40
C ASN A 3 -5.16 74.05 6.42
N GLN A 4 -5.97 74.24 7.46
CA GLN A 4 -6.21 73.21 8.48
C GLN A 4 -7.01 72.02 7.94
N THR A 5 -7.90 72.26 6.97
CA THR A 5 -8.66 71.19 6.32
C THR A 5 -7.75 70.36 5.42
N LEU A 6 -6.81 71.00 4.71
CA LEU A 6 -5.84 70.31 3.86
C LEU A 6 -4.87 69.43 4.67
N GLU A 7 -4.30 69.95 5.76
CA GLU A 7 -3.40 69.18 6.65
C GLU A 7 -4.10 67.93 7.21
N LYS A 8 -5.36 68.07 7.67
CA LYS A 8 -6.12 66.91 8.15
C LYS A 8 -6.40 65.87 7.07
N MET A 9 -6.64 66.29 5.82
CA MET A 9 -6.79 65.33 4.73
C MET A 9 -5.49 64.55 4.48
N GLN A 10 -4.34 65.22 4.49
CA GLN A 10 -3.04 64.58 4.32
C GLN A 10 -2.70 63.61 5.46
N GLU A 11 -3.04 63.95 6.70
CA GLU A 11 -2.88 63.05 7.85
C GLU A 11 -3.75 61.79 7.71
N ILE A 12 -4.98 61.94 7.20
CA ILE A 12 -5.88 60.80 6.95
C ILE A 12 -5.36 59.92 5.82
N GLU A 13 -4.89 60.52 4.72
CA GLU A 13 -4.28 59.78 3.60
C GLU A 13 -3.05 58.99 4.06
N ALA A 14 -2.14 59.62 4.80
CA ALA A 14 -0.95 58.95 5.33
C ALA A 14 -1.30 57.82 6.31
N ALA A 15 -2.34 58.00 7.13
CA ALA A 15 -2.84 56.96 8.02
C ALA A 15 -3.47 55.79 7.25
N ALA A 16 -4.24 56.08 6.19
CA ALA A 16 -4.84 55.06 5.34
C ALA A 16 -3.78 54.26 4.57
N ASP A 17 -2.77 54.93 4.00
CA ASP A 17 -1.66 54.28 3.30
C ASP A 17 -0.88 53.34 4.23
N LYS A 18 -0.66 53.77 5.49
CA LYS A 18 -0.01 52.93 6.48
C LYS A 18 -0.82 51.68 6.82
N VAL A 19 -2.15 51.80 6.90
CA VAL A 19 -3.05 50.66 7.13
C VAL A 19 -3.04 49.72 5.93
N LEU A 20 -3.07 50.25 4.71
CA LEU A 20 -2.98 49.45 3.47
C LEU A 20 -1.67 48.66 3.39
N ALA A 21 -0.53 49.32 3.65
CA ALA A 21 0.77 48.65 3.69
C ALA A 21 0.84 47.54 4.76
N GLY A 22 0.15 47.74 5.89
CA GLY A 22 -0.03 46.72 6.92
C GLY A 22 -0.76 45.49 6.38
N TYR A 23 -1.90 45.69 5.72
CA TYR A 23 -2.66 44.59 5.12
C TYR A 23 -1.90 43.87 4.00
N GLU A 24 -1.13 44.58 3.17
CA GLU A 24 -0.29 43.95 2.16
C GLU A 24 0.75 43.01 2.79
N THR A 25 1.38 43.46 3.89
CA THR A 25 2.34 42.66 4.65
C THR A 25 1.69 41.40 5.23
N ASP A 26 0.50 41.56 5.84
CA ASP A 26 -0.26 40.46 6.41
C ASP A 26 -0.67 39.44 5.34
N ILE A 27 -1.10 39.90 4.16
CA ILE A 27 -1.45 39.04 3.02
C ILE A 27 -0.24 38.22 2.58
N GLU A 28 0.94 38.84 2.44
CA GLU A 28 2.15 38.11 2.05
C GLU A 28 2.62 37.10 3.11
N GLN A 29 2.46 37.44 4.39
CA GLN A 29 2.77 36.51 5.47
C GLN A 29 1.82 35.31 5.48
N LEU A 30 0.52 35.55 5.34
CA LEU A 30 -0.48 34.49 5.28
C LEU A 30 -0.28 33.56 4.08
N ARG A 31 0.09 34.11 2.91
CA ARG A 31 0.44 33.32 1.73
C ARG A 31 1.63 32.40 2.00
N ARG A 32 2.72 32.93 2.56
CA ARG A 32 3.90 32.13 2.92
C ARG A 32 3.56 31.02 3.92
N GLN A 33 2.78 31.34 4.94
CA GLN A 33 2.34 30.35 5.92
C GLN A 33 1.49 29.25 5.29
N ALA A 34 0.57 29.61 4.37
CA ALA A 34 -0.24 28.63 3.66
C ALA A 34 0.63 27.71 2.76
N ASP A 35 1.59 28.28 2.04
CA ASP A 35 2.50 27.51 1.18
C ASP A 35 3.37 26.54 2.02
N GLU A 36 3.90 27.00 3.15
CA GLU A 36 4.66 26.16 4.09
C GLU A 36 3.80 25.02 4.64
N GLN A 37 2.56 25.31 5.05
CA GLN A 37 1.62 24.30 5.57
C GLN A 37 1.28 23.25 4.50
N ILE A 38 0.99 23.68 3.27
CA ILE A 38 0.71 22.76 2.16
C ILE A 38 1.93 21.88 1.87
N SER A 39 3.12 22.47 1.85
CA SER A 39 4.36 21.71 1.62
C SER A 39 4.61 20.68 2.73
N GLN A 40 4.46 21.06 3.99
CA GLN A 40 4.64 20.15 5.13
C GLN A 40 3.61 19.02 5.11
N MET A 41 2.36 19.35 4.80
CA MET A 41 1.28 18.37 4.70
C MET A 41 1.53 17.38 3.55
N GLY A 42 1.98 17.87 2.39
CA GLY A 42 2.38 17.03 1.27
C GLY A 42 3.49 16.04 1.64
N GLN A 43 4.55 16.52 2.30
CA GLN A 43 5.65 15.65 2.77
C GLN A 43 5.18 14.60 3.78
N ALA A 44 4.28 14.97 4.71
CA ALA A 44 3.73 14.03 5.67
C ALA A 44 2.89 12.94 5.00
N TYR A 45 2.05 13.32 4.02
CA TYR A 45 1.27 12.35 3.23
C TYR A 45 2.17 11.42 2.41
N ASP A 46 3.24 11.94 1.79
CA ASP A 46 4.19 11.13 1.04
C ASP A 46 4.90 10.12 1.94
N GLN A 47 5.36 10.55 3.12
CA GLN A 47 6.00 9.67 4.11
C GLN A 47 5.05 8.58 4.61
N GLU A 48 3.81 8.94 4.94
CA GLU A 48 2.82 7.97 5.40
C GLU A 48 2.45 6.98 4.30
N THR A 49 2.34 7.44 3.06
CA THR A 49 2.09 6.58 1.90
C THR A 49 3.23 5.59 1.69
N GLN A 50 4.49 6.05 1.80
CA GLN A 50 5.65 5.16 1.69
C GLN A 50 5.68 4.13 2.82
N ARG A 51 5.37 4.53 4.05
CA ARG A 51 5.28 3.62 5.20
C ARG A 51 4.23 2.55 4.98
N LEU A 52 3.01 2.93 4.60
CA LEU A 52 1.92 1.98 4.34
C LEU A 52 2.22 1.05 3.17
N ALA A 53 2.86 1.55 2.12
CA ALA A 53 3.29 0.72 1.00
C ALA A 53 4.31 -0.35 1.43
N ALA A 54 5.31 0.03 2.23
CA ALA A 54 6.31 -0.89 2.75
C ALA A 54 5.69 -1.94 3.69
N GLU A 55 4.78 -1.54 4.57
CA GLU A 55 4.06 -2.46 5.46
C GLU A 55 3.20 -3.46 4.68
N LEU A 56 2.52 -2.99 3.62
CA LEU A 56 1.71 -3.85 2.76
C LEU A 56 2.59 -4.84 2.00
N GLU A 57 3.74 -4.39 1.49
CA GLU A 57 4.70 -5.25 0.81
C GLU A 57 5.24 -6.33 1.74
N GLU A 58 5.68 -5.97 2.95
CA GLU A 58 6.18 -6.93 3.95
C GLU A 58 5.08 -7.95 4.33
N SER A 59 3.86 -7.49 4.58
CA SER A 59 2.72 -8.35 4.88
C SER A 59 2.41 -9.31 3.75
N SER A 60 2.40 -8.81 2.51
CA SER A 60 2.16 -9.64 1.31
C SER A 60 3.25 -10.70 1.15
N GLN A 61 4.52 -10.34 1.32
CA GLN A 61 5.64 -11.28 1.24
C GLN A 61 5.54 -12.39 2.29
N LYS A 62 5.15 -12.04 3.54
CA LYS A 62 4.92 -13.03 4.60
C LYS A 62 3.78 -13.99 4.26
N GLN A 63 2.66 -13.47 3.76
CA GLN A 63 1.53 -14.29 3.33
C GLN A 63 1.91 -15.22 2.18
N LEU A 64 2.69 -14.73 1.21
CA LEU A 64 3.16 -15.51 0.08
C LEU A 64 4.10 -16.64 0.51
N ALA A 65 5.00 -16.36 1.47
CA ALA A 65 5.88 -17.37 2.05
C ALA A 65 5.09 -18.46 2.80
N ALA A 66 4.10 -18.06 3.61
CA ALA A 66 3.22 -19.00 4.32
C ALA A 66 2.43 -19.88 3.32
N LEU A 67 1.82 -19.28 2.30
CA LEU A 67 1.06 -20.01 1.30
C LEU A 67 1.93 -21.00 0.51
N ARG A 68 3.17 -20.62 0.18
CA ARG A 68 4.14 -21.53 -0.45
C ARG A 68 4.48 -22.72 0.44
N GLN A 69 4.65 -22.48 1.74
CA GLN A 69 4.89 -23.55 2.71
C GLN A 69 3.70 -24.49 2.82
N ASP A 70 2.48 -23.95 2.88
CA ASP A 70 1.25 -24.74 2.95
C ASP A 70 1.09 -25.63 1.72
N VAL A 71 1.29 -25.07 0.52
CA VAL A 71 1.26 -25.85 -0.73
C VAL A 71 2.28 -27.00 -0.69
N LEU A 72 3.50 -26.75 -0.21
CA LEU A 72 4.53 -27.78 -0.12
C LEU A 72 4.17 -28.88 0.88
N ILE A 73 3.54 -28.53 2.01
CA ILE A 73 3.02 -29.50 2.97
C ILE A 73 1.91 -30.33 2.33
N THR A 74 0.95 -29.70 1.66
CA THR A 74 -0.16 -30.39 0.99
C THR A 74 0.34 -31.33 -0.11
N VAL A 75 1.32 -30.92 -0.92
CA VAL A 75 1.92 -31.78 -1.95
C VAL A 75 2.53 -33.03 -1.31
N ARG A 76 3.33 -32.86 -0.26
CA ARG A 76 3.95 -34.02 0.45
C ARG A 76 2.91 -34.95 1.06
N GLN A 77 1.84 -34.41 1.64
CA GLN A 77 0.75 -35.21 2.20
C GLN A 77 0.03 -36.00 1.11
N ASN A 78 -0.23 -35.37 -0.04
CA ASN A 78 -0.82 -36.04 -1.19
C ASN A 78 0.08 -37.12 -1.77
N GLU A 79 1.38 -36.86 -1.91
CA GLU A 79 2.37 -37.85 -2.37
C GLU A 79 2.40 -39.07 -1.44
N ALA A 80 2.45 -38.85 -0.12
CA ALA A 80 2.41 -39.94 0.87
C ALA A 80 1.10 -40.73 0.81
N ALA A 81 -0.04 -40.05 0.63
CA ALA A 81 -1.34 -40.70 0.51
C ALA A 81 -1.44 -41.54 -0.79
N VAL A 82 -0.92 -41.03 -1.90
CA VAL A 82 -0.85 -41.77 -3.17
C VAL A 82 0.05 -42.98 -3.04
N GLU A 83 1.22 -42.85 -2.42
CA GLU A 83 2.14 -43.97 -2.21
C GLU A 83 1.50 -45.06 -1.33
N ALA A 84 0.84 -44.67 -0.24
CA ALA A 84 0.11 -45.61 0.62
C ALA A 84 -1.00 -46.34 -0.16
N ALA A 85 -1.79 -45.61 -0.96
CA ALA A 85 -2.87 -46.19 -1.76
C ALA A 85 -2.34 -47.13 -2.87
N LEU A 86 -1.20 -46.82 -3.48
CA LEU A 86 -0.56 -47.69 -4.47
C LEU A 86 -0.02 -48.97 -3.84
N ASN A 87 0.59 -48.86 -2.66
CA ASN A 87 1.08 -50.03 -1.91
C ASN A 87 -0.06 -50.95 -1.49
N ASP A 88 -1.18 -50.40 -1.01
CA ASP A 88 -2.38 -51.16 -0.66
C ASP A 88 -2.96 -51.91 -1.87
N LYS A 89 -3.05 -51.24 -3.02
CA LYS A 89 -3.60 -51.83 -4.26
C LYS A 89 -2.63 -52.75 -5.00
N LYS A 90 -1.35 -52.79 -4.61
CA LYS A 90 -0.29 -53.52 -5.34
C LYS A 90 -0.62 -55.00 -5.53
N ALA A 91 -1.09 -55.67 -4.47
CA ALA A 91 -1.42 -57.09 -4.54
C ALA A 91 -2.59 -57.37 -5.50
N ALA A 92 -3.65 -56.55 -5.42
CA ALA A 92 -4.81 -56.67 -6.32
C ALA A 92 -4.43 -56.38 -7.78
N LEU A 93 -3.55 -55.42 -8.02
CA LEU A 93 -3.07 -55.08 -9.37
C LEU A 93 -2.23 -56.22 -9.97
N VAL A 94 -1.33 -56.80 -9.17
CA VAL A 94 -0.52 -57.96 -9.57
C VAL A 94 -1.42 -59.14 -9.93
N GLN A 95 -2.43 -59.44 -9.12
CA GLN A 95 -3.37 -60.51 -9.42
C GLN A 95 -4.11 -60.25 -10.74
N SER A 96 -4.62 -59.03 -10.95
CA SER A 96 -5.30 -58.68 -12.20
C SER A 96 -4.40 -58.78 -13.44
N ILE A 97 -3.10 -58.50 -13.31
CA ILE A 97 -2.13 -58.69 -14.39
C ILE A 97 -1.93 -60.18 -14.67
N ILE A 98 -1.75 -60.99 -13.63
CA ILE A 98 -1.60 -62.45 -13.76
C ILE A 98 -2.82 -63.04 -14.47
N ASP A 99 -4.02 -62.68 -14.03
CA ASP A 99 -5.28 -63.19 -14.62
C ASP A 99 -5.36 -62.87 -16.12
N LYS A 100 -5.03 -61.64 -16.51
CA LYS A 100 -4.99 -61.25 -17.93
C LYS A 100 -3.95 -62.01 -18.75
N VAL A 101 -2.75 -62.24 -18.20
CA VAL A 101 -1.69 -62.98 -18.90
C VAL A 101 -2.07 -64.45 -19.08
N VAL A 102 -2.71 -65.05 -18.07
CA VAL A 102 -3.24 -66.42 -18.18
C VAL A 102 -4.34 -66.49 -19.23
N ASP A 103 -5.26 -65.52 -19.28
CA ASP A 103 -6.31 -65.47 -20.29
C ASP A 103 -5.75 -65.35 -21.73
N GLU A 104 -4.65 -64.62 -21.92
CA GLU A 104 -4.11 -64.30 -23.25
C GLU A 104 -3.09 -65.34 -23.76
N TYR A 105 -2.35 -66.01 -22.86
CA TYR A 105 -1.25 -66.92 -23.22
C TYR A 105 -1.31 -68.30 -22.54
N GLY A 106 -2.34 -68.57 -21.72
CA GLY A 106 -2.48 -69.82 -20.96
C GLY A 106 -3.02 -71.02 -21.73
N HIS A 107 -2.94 -71.01 -23.07
CA HIS A 107 -3.29 -72.13 -23.95
C HIS A 107 -2.06 -72.68 -24.66
#